data_AF-A0AAJ1MM96-F1
#
_entry.id   AF-A0AAJ1MM96-F1
#
_cell.length_a   1.000
_cell.length_b   1.000
_cell.length_c   1.000
_cell.angle_alpha   90.00
_cell.angle_beta   90.00
_cell.angle_gamma   90.00
#
_symmetry.space_group_name_H-M   'P 1'
#
loop_
_entity.id
_entity.type
_entity.pdbx_description
1 polymer ?
#
loop_
_entity_poly.entity_id
_entity_poly.type
_entity_poly.pdbx_seq_one_letter_code
_entity_poly.pdbx_strand_id
1 'polypeptide(L)'
;MIATGSANAVSLNTIFPSIAVSDAFEAVTNGMHNPEVLERLADEGRESADWINMINAIQAFYKQDFMLMCRWLDEVPDDCLAGSLKKVLRHMSGDTPAENLGFYEEKLAKRITEDSRFLSSAIEQLKESIEYGEELFVETVSLLIKEVKKSPAAAESLALWSFRICIENDFDDETLADNIIMLFGQAEGLRLIGLSLLETEPESALICFTRSLIKKLVDRTLSKEDAEAALEIIGTLISACHPDDPVLIDISEMLTMLESELILFFNLGKMPRRNDPAGRVSAMLDLLSGRSADAAAEDEVDVEYESASETTTVTKEPSVSIPKGEAVQLELF
;
A
#
# COMPACT_ATOMS: atom_id res chain seq x y z
N MET A 1 -2.84 -45.13 10.51
CA MET A 1 -3.84 -44.69 9.51
C MET A 1 -4.78 -43.74 10.21
N ILE A 2 -4.55 -42.44 10.06
CA ILE A 2 -5.44 -41.40 10.59
C ILE A 2 -6.46 -41.14 9.48
N ALA A 3 -7.71 -41.50 9.72
CA ALA A 3 -8.80 -41.20 8.82
C ALA A 3 -9.01 -39.68 8.80
N THR A 4 -8.62 -39.04 7.70
CA THR A 4 -9.05 -37.70 7.35
C THR A 4 -10.54 -37.74 7.08
N GLY A 5 -11.35 -37.43 8.10
CA GLY A 5 -12.76 -37.18 7.91
C GLY A 5 -12.93 -35.97 7.00
N SER A 6 -13.49 -36.17 5.82
CA SER A 6 -13.95 -35.08 4.96
C SER A 6 -15.01 -34.31 5.74
N ALA A 7 -14.68 -33.08 6.16
CA ALA A 7 -15.69 -32.12 6.56
C ALA A 7 -16.58 -31.91 5.31
N ASN A 8 -17.80 -32.42 5.36
CA ASN A 8 -18.82 -32.08 4.37
C ASN A 8 -18.95 -30.56 4.38
N ALA A 9 -18.51 -29.90 3.32
CA ALA A 9 -18.74 -28.47 3.12
C ALA A 9 -20.26 -28.28 3.04
N VAL A 10 -20.87 -27.85 4.14
CA VAL A 10 -22.25 -27.40 4.16
C VAL A 10 -22.30 -26.19 3.23
N SER A 11 -23.03 -26.30 2.12
CA SER A 11 -23.20 -25.18 1.21
C SER A 11 -23.85 -24.03 1.97
N LEU A 12 -23.27 -22.82 1.95
CA LEU A 12 -23.83 -21.63 2.60
C LEU A 12 -25.28 -21.35 2.15
N ASN A 13 -25.65 -21.82 0.95
CA ASN A 13 -27.02 -21.80 0.40
C ASN A 13 -28.03 -22.64 1.21
N THR A 14 -27.59 -23.42 2.19
CA THR A 14 -28.48 -24.17 3.12
C THR A 14 -28.63 -23.50 4.48
N ILE A 15 -27.84 -22.46 4.76
CA ILE A 15 -27.85 -21.74 6.04
C ILE A 15 -28.60 -20.42 5.90
N PHE A 16 -28.38 -19.70 4.80
CA PHE A 16 -29.00 -18.41 4.53
C PHE A 16 -30.26 -18.55 3.67
N PRO A 17 -31.32 -17.77 3.96
CA PRO A 17 -32.56 -17.79 3.18
C PRO A 17 -32.40 -17.15 1.79
N SER A 18 -31.42 -16.27 1.60
CA SER A 18 -31.13 -15.64 0.32
C SER A 18 -29.64 -15.30 0.16
N ILE A 19 -29.23 -15.03 -1.09
CA ILE A 19 -27.87 -14.55 -1.42
C ILE A 19 -27.63 -13.18 -0.80
N ALA A 20 -28.63 -12.28 -0.80
CA ALA A 20 -28.48 -10.95 -0.21
C ALA A 20 -28.18 -11.00 1.30
N VAL A 21 -28.83 -11.91 2.03
CA VAL A 21 -28.53 -12.14 3.46
C VAL A 21 -27.12 -12.69 3.65
N SER A 22 -26.69 -13.63 2.80
CA SER A 22 -25.32 -14.19 2.84
C SER A 22 -24.28 -13.09 2.60
N ASP A 23 -24.45 -12.29 1.54
CA ASP A 23 -23.53 -11.20 1.17
C ASP A 23 -23.45 -10.15 2.28
N ALA A 24 -24.58 -9.83 2.92
CA ALA A 24 -24.63 -8.88 4.01
C ALA A 24 -23.99 -9.39 5.29
N PHE A 25 -24.24 -10.65 5.63
CA PHE A 25 -23.58 -11.29 6.77
C PHE A 25 -22.06 -11.32 6.57
N GLU A 26 -21.59 -11.69 5.38
CA GLU A 26 -20.17 -11.64 5.02
C GLU A 26 -19.60 -10.22 5.08
N ALA A 27 -20.29 -9.24 4.50
CA ALA A 27 -19.85 -7.84 4.53
C ALA A 27 -19.70 -7.33 5.97
N VAL A 28 -20.71 -7.55 6.82
CA VAL A 28 -20.70 -7.07 8.20
C VAL A 28 -19.68 -7.80 9.06
N THR A 29 -19.53 -9.13 8.92
CA THR A 29 -18.52 -9.90 9.68
C THR A 29 -17.08 -9.59 9.25
N ASN A 30 -16.88 -9.10 8.03
CA ASN A 30 -15.59 -8.56 7.57
C ASN A 30 -15.38 -7.09 7.98
N GLY A 31 -16.30 -6.49 8.75
CA GLY A 31 -16.22 -5.08 9.17
C GLY A 31 -16.41 -4.09 8.03
N MET A 32 -16.91 -4.52 6.86
CA MET A 32 -17.18 -3.65 5.73
C MET A 32 -18.55 -2.98 5.88
N HIS A 33 -18.57 -1.65 5.84
CA HIS A 33 -19.82 -0.93 5.67
C HIS A 33 -20.16 -0.84 4.18
N ASN A 34 -21.04 -1.73 3.70
CA ASN A 34 -21.56 -1.68 2.35
C ASN A 34 -23.05 -1.25 2.36
N PRO A 35 -23.34 0.03 2.08
CA PRO A 35 -24.71 0.55 2.12
C PRO A 35 -25.62 -0.12 1.08
N GLU A 36 -25.10 -0.48 -0.10
CA GLU A 36 -25.89 -1.12 -1.16
C GLU A 36 -26.39 -2.51 -0.74
N VAL A 37 -25.55 -3.26 0.00
CA VAL A 37 -25.90 -4.59 0.49
C VAL A 37 -26.95 -4.51 1.59
N LEU A 38 -26.90 -3.46 2.43
CA LEU A 38 -27.90 -3.21 3.47
C LEU A 38 -29.23 -2.72 2.89
N GLU A 39 -29.20 -1.93 1.80
CA GLU A 39 -30.41 -1.53 1.07
C GLU A 39 -31.14 -2.74 0.47
N ARG A 40 -30.41 -3.66 -0.17
CA ARG A 40 -31.00 -4.92 -0.68
C ARG A 40 -31.61 -5.77 0.43
N LEU A 41 -31.06 -5.69 1.63
CA LEU A 41 -31.58 -6.37 2.81
C LEU A 41 -32.95 -5.83 3.26
N ALA A 42 -33.24 -4.55 2.99
CA ALA A 42 -34.52 -3.93 3.35
C ALA A 42 -35.69 -4.47 2.50
N ASP A 43 -35.40 -4.97 1.31
CA ASP A 43 -36.37 -5.56 0.39
C ASP A 43 -36.64 -7.05 0.66
N GLU A 44 -35.89 -7.66 1.60
CA GLU A 44 -36.05 -9.06 1.97
C GLU A 44 -37.35 -9.29 2.76
N GLY A 45 -37.97 -10.44 2.51
CA GLY A 45 -39.25 -10.80 3.12
C GLY A 45 -39.15 -11.17 4.61
N ARG A 46 -40.30 -11.40 5.25
CA ARG A 46 -40.37 -11.82 6.67
C ARG A 46 -39.57 -13.09 6.98
N GLU A 47 -39.35 -13.95 5.98
CA GLU A 47 -38.59 -15.19 6.14
C GLU A 47 -37.11 -14.96 6.47
N SER A 48 -36.58 -13.76 6.16
CA SER A 48 -35.20 -13.37 6.42
C SER A 48 -35.03 -12.54 7.69
N ALA A 49 -36.13 -12.25 8.42
CA ALA A 49 -36.14 -11.30 9.55
C ALA A 49 -35.12 -11.64 10.65
N ASP A 50 -34.99 -12.93 11.00
CA ASP A 50 -34.08 -13.38 12.05
C ASP A 50 -32.61 -13.07 11.70
N TRP A 51 -32.23 -13.29 10.45
CA TRP A 51 -30.89 -13.00 9.96
C TRP A 51 -30.67 -11.49 9.78
N ILE A 52 -31.68 -10.74 9.32
CA ILE A 52 -31.62 -9.28 9.23
C ILE A 52 -31.32 -8.67 10.60
N ASN A 53 -32.06 -9.09 11.62
CA ASN A 53 -31.87 -8.63 13.00
C ASN A 53 -30.50 -9.05 13.54
N MET A 54 -30.01 -10.26 13.24
CA MET A 54 -28.66 -10.69 13.60
C MET A 54 -27.57 -9.83 12.93
N ILE A 55 -27.71 -9.53 11.64
CA ILE A 55 -26.77 -8.69 10.89
C ILE A 55 -26.73 -7.27 11.49
N ASN A 56 -27.88 -6.69 11.79
CA ASN A 56 -27.99 -5.39 12.45
C ASN A 56 -27.37 -5.41 13.86
N ALA A 57 -27.53 -6.51 14.60
CA ALA A 57 -26.89 -6.69 15.90
C ALA A 57 -25.36 -6.70 15.77
N ILE A 58 -24.80 -7.48 14.84
CA ILE A 58 -23.35 -7.51 14.59
C ILE A 58 -22.84 -6.13 14.17
N GLN A 59 -23.58 -5.42 13.32
CA GLN A 59 -23.21 -4.06 12.92
C GLN A 59 -23.19 -3.09 14.12
N ALA A 60 -24.20 -3.17 15.00
CA ALA A 60 -24.24 -2.37 16.22
C ALA A 60 -23.08 -2.73 17.18
N PHE A 61 -22.71 -4.02 17.25
CA PHE A 61 -21.55 -4.49 18.00
C PHE A 61 -20.24 -3.84 17.51
N TYR A 62 -19.98 -3.83 16.20
CA TYR A 62 -18.80 -3.17 15.64
C TYR A 62 -18.78 -1.65 15.88
N LYS A 63 -19.95 -1.01 15.95
CA LYS A 63 -20.10 0.42 16.30
C LYS A 63 -20.03 0.69 17.81
N GLN A 64 -19.83 -0.34 18.64
CA GLN A 64 -19.84 -0.27 20.10
C GLN A 64 -21.18 0.23 20.70
N ASP A 65 -22.29 0.12 19.97
CA ASP A 65 -23.63 0.41 20.48
C ASP A 65 -24.27 -0.86 21.03
N PHE A 66 -23.80 -1.28 22.21
CA PHE A 66 -24.24 -2.53 22.85
C PHE A 66 -25.72 -2.51 23.23
N MET A 67 -26.31 -1.34 23.50
CA MET A 67 -27.74 -1.23 23.78
C MET A 67 -28.57 -1.55 22.53
N LEU A 68 -28.19 -0.97 21.38
CA LEU A 68 -28.85 -1.25 20.12
C LEU A 68 -28.63 -2.70 19.68
N MET A 69 -27.42 -3.23 19.87
CA MET A 69 -27.12 -4.64 19.63
C MET A 69 -28.07 -5.54 20.44
N CYS A 70 -28.20 -5.33 21.75
CA CYS A 70 -29.07 -6.17 22.59
C CYS A 70 -30.54 -6.10 22.16
N ARG A 71 -31.04 -4.92 21.75
CA ARG A 71 -32.41 -4.78 21.21
C ARG A 71 -32.62 -5.64 19.97
N TRP A 72 -31.69 -5.60 19.02
CA TRP A 72 -31.76 -6.45 17.83
C TRP A 72 -31.68 -7.95 18.18
N LEU A 73 -30.82 -8.31 19.13
CA LEU A 73 -30.74 -9.69 19.61
C LEU A 73 -32.03 -10.14 20.31
N ASP A 74 -32.73 -9.29 21.05
CA ASP A 74 -34.01 -9.66 21.69
C ASP A 74 -35.10 -10.01 20.66
N GLU A 75 -35.02 -9.47 19.44
CA GLU A 75 -35.97 -9.77 18.36
C GLU A 75 -35.69 -11.08 17.61
N VAL A 76 -34.49 -11.65 17.73
CA VAL A 76 -34.14 -12.92 17.09
C VAL A 76 -34.69 -14.09 17.95
N PRO A 77 -35.37 -15.11 17.40
CA PRO A 77 -35.77 -16.28 18.18
C PRO A 77 -34.58 -17.14 18.63
N ASP A 78 -34.66 -17.79 19.79
CA ASP A 78 -33.57 -18.64 20.32
C ASP A 78 -33.47 -20.00 19.61
N ASP A 79 -34.56 -20.45 18.97
CA ASP A 79 -34.69 -21.75 18.30
C ASP A 79 -34.32 -21.72 16.81
N CYS A 80 -33.91 -20.55 16.28
CA CYS A 80 -33.47 -20.41 14.90
C CYS A 80 -31.93 -20.53 14.75
N LEU A 81 -31.46 -20.73 13.50
CA LEU A 81 -30.03 -20.83 13.22
C LEU A 81 -29.26 -19.55 13.58
N ALA A 82 -29.83 -18.38 13.26
CA ALA A 82 -29.24 -17.09 13.62
C ALA A 82 -29.12 -16.93 15.15
N GLY A 83 -30.12 -17.40 15.89
CA GLY A 83 -30.19 -17.36 17.35
C GLY A 83 -28.98 -18.00 18.05
N SER A 84 -28.32 -18.96 17.40
CA SER A 84 -27.10 -19.60 17.93
C SER A 84 -25.95 -18.62 18.20
N LEU A 85 -25.90 -17.47 17.52
CA LEU A 85 -24.85 -16.46 17.70
C LEU A 85 -25.13 -15.49 18.86
N LYS A 86 -26.37 -15.44 19.38
CA LYS A 86 -26.78 -14.49 20.42
C LYS A 86 -25.88 -14.55 21.65
N LYS A 87 -25.64 -15.76 22.15
CA LYS A 87 -24.87 -15.97 23.38
C LYS A 87 -23.44 -15.48 23.24
N VAL A 88 -22.85 -15.70 22.06
CA VAL A 88 -21.49 -15.24 21.73
C VAL A 88 -21.44 -13.72 21.74
N LEU A 89 -22.36 -13.04 21.04
CA LEU A 89 -22.39 -11.58 20.99
C LEU A 89 -22.67 -10.94 22.37
N ARG A 90 -23.61 -11.49 23.14
CA ARG A 90 -23.88 -11.00 24.52
C ARG A 90 -22.72 -11.25 25.48
N HIS A 91 -22.02 -12.35 25.32
CA HIS A 91 -20.81 -12.60 26.10
C HIS A 91 -19.71 -11.60 25.75
N MET A 92 -19.49 -11.37 24.45
CA MET A 92 -18.50 -10.42 23.96
C MET A 92 -18.80 -8.97 24.34
N SER A 93 -20.07 -8.60 24.50
CA SER A 93 -20.47 -7.28 25.02
C SER A 93 -20.42 -7.17 26.55
N GLY A 94 -20.06 -8.25 27.26
CA GLY A 94 -20.02 -8.29 28.73
C GLY A 94 -21.37 -8.43 29.42
N ASP A 95 -22.46 -8.65 28.68
CA ASP A 95 -23.82 -8.80 29.22
C ASP A 95 -24.04 -10.22 29.81
N THR A 96 -23.30 -11.21 29.32
CA THR A 96 -23.41 -12.61 29.79
C THR A 96 -22.06 -13.12 30.31
N PRO A 97 -21.99 -13.69 31.54
CA PRO A 97 -20.76 -14.28 32.06
C PRO A 97 -20.34 -15.54 31.26
N ALA A 98 -19.03 -15.80 31.19
CA ALA A 98 -18.44 -16.88 30.39
C ALA A 98 -18.99 -18.28 30.72
N GLU A 99 -19.42 -18.49 31.97
CA GLU A 99 -19.92 -19.77 32.49
C GLU A 99 -21.20 -20.27 31.79
N ASN A 100 -21.88 -19.40 31.03
CA ASN A 100 -23.10 -19.73 30.29
C ASN A 100 -22.87 -20.13 28.83
N LEU A 101 -21.61 -20.19 28.37
CA LEU A 101 -21.27 -20.60 27.01
C LEU A 101 -21.00 -22.11 26.93
N GLY A 102 -21.51 -22.73 25.87
CA GLY A 102 -21.10 -24.07 25.45
C GLY A 102 -19.72 -24.05 24.80
N PHE A 103 -19.11 -25.24 24.65
CA PHE A 103 -17.75 -25.40 24.14
C PHE A 103 -17.48 -24.70 22.78
N TYR A 104 -18.41 -24.80 21.83
CA TYR A 104 -18.24 -24.18 20.51
C TYR A 104 -18.39 -22.66 20.54
N GLU A 105 -19.28 -22.15 21.39
CA GLU A 105 -19.54 -20.72 21.57
C GLU A 105 -18.34 -20.06 22.27
N GLU A 106 -17.81 -20.71 23.31
CA GLU A 106 -16.58 -20.28 23.99
C GLU A 106 -15.39 -20.28 23.02
N LYS A 107 -15.24 -21.34 22.21
CA LYS A 107 -14.17 -21.41 21.20
C LYS A 107 -14.29 -20.31 20.15
N LEU A 108 -15.50 -19.97 19.71
CA LEU A 108 -15.74 -18.89 18.77
C LEU A 108 -15.45 -17.52 19.40
N ALA A 109 -16.00 -17.25 20.58
CA ALA A 109 -15.76 -16.01 21.32
C ALA A 109 -14.27 -15.80 21.59
N LYS A 110 -13.57 -16.87 22.00
CA LYS A 110 -12.13 -16.85 22.23
C LYS A 110 -11.36 -16.50 20.96
N ARG A 111 -11.67 -17.13 19.82
CA ARG A 111 -11.01 -16.79 18.54
C ARG A 111 -11.23 -15.33 18.14
N ILE A 112 -12.44 -14.80 18.30
CA ILE A 112 -12.72 -13.41 17.92
C ILE A 112 -12.02 -12.43 18.88
N THR A 113 -11.92 -12.77 20.17
CA THR A 113 -11.32 -11.89 21.17
C THR A 113 -9.79 -12.00 21.26
N GLU A 114 -9.19 -13.14 20.95
CA GLU A 114 -7.73 -13.34 20.94
C GLU A 114 -7.03 -12.39 19.96
N ASP A 115 -7.54 -12.29 18.73
CA ASP A 115 -7.00 -11.38 17.70
C ASP A 115 -7.06 -9.91 18.18
N SER A 116 -8.16 -9.52 18.85
CA SER A 116 -8.31 -8.16 19.41
C SER A 116 -7.33 -7.86 20.56
N ARG A 117 -7.04 -8.85 21.42
CA ARG A 117 -6.10 -8.66 22.55
C ARG A 117 -4.67 -8.50 22.07
N PHE A 118 -4.28 -9.27 21.06
CA PHE A 118 -2.99 -9.11 20.42
C PHE A 118 -2.84 -7.72 19.84
N LEU A 119 -3.81 -7.24 19.05
CA LEU A 119 -3.77 -5.90 18.46
C LEU A 119 -3.73 -4.81 19.53
N SER A 120 -4.57 -4.88 20.56
CA SER A 120 -4.54 -3.90 21.66
C SER A 120 -3.19 -3.88 22.37
N SER A 121 -2.63 -5.05 22.69
CA SER A 121 -1.32 -5.16 23.33
C SER A 121 -0.20 -4.63 22.44
N ALA A 122 -0.23 -4.93 21.14
CA ALA A 122 0.77 -4.45 20.19
C ALA A 122 0.65 -2.93 19.96
N ILE A 123 -0.57 -2.37 19.99
CA ILE A 123 -0.78 -0.92 19.94
C ILE A 123 -0.26 -0.23 21.20
N GLU A 124 -0.44 -0.82 22.38
CA GLU A 124 0.14 -0.30 23.63
C GLU A 124 1.67 -0.34 23.57
N GLN A 125 2.25 -1.46 23.16
CA GLN A 125 3.70 -1.59 22.94
C GLN A 125 4.23 -0.60 21.91
N LEU A 126 3.47 -0.34 20.84
CA LEU A 126 3.83 0.64 19.81
C LEU A 126 3.84 2.07 20.35
N LYS A 127 2.90 2.41 21.22
CA LYS A 127 2.88 3.73 21.88
C LYS A 127 4.04 3.90 22.85
N GLU A 128 4.34 2.84 23.59
CA GLU A 128 5.48 2.81 24.50
C GLU A 128 6.81 2.86 23.73
N SER A 129 6.95 2.14 22.63
CA SER A 129 8.22 2.03 21.89
C SER A 129 8.68 3.36 21.28
N ILE A 130 7.75 4.26 20.94
CA ILE A 130 8.08 5.63 20.54
C ILE A 130 8.87 6.36 21.63
N GLU A 131 8.62 6.07 22.91
CA GLU A 131 9.32 6.67 24.05
C GLU A 131 10.57 5.88 24.48
N TYR A 132 10.56 4.55 24.32
CA TYR A 132 11.55 3.66 24.96
C TYR A 132 12.57 3.00 24.03
N GLY A 133 12.40 3.04 22.71
CA GLY A 133 13.44 2.58 21.80
C GLY A 133 13.00 2.21 20.38
N GLU A 134 13.81 2.66 19.44
CA GLU A 134 13.70 2.45 17.99
C GLU A 134 13.55 0.97 17.58
N GLU A 135 14.42 0.08 18.07
CA GLU A 135 14.39 -1.35 17.68
C GLU A 135 13.01 -1.97 17.97
N LEU A 136 12.47 -1.70 19.15
CA LEU A 136 11.15 -2.20 19.56
C LEU A 136 10.03 -1.59 18.70
N PHE A 137 10.19 -0.33 18.29
CA PHE A 137 9.24 0.34 17.39
C PHE A 137 9.19 -0.36 16.03
N VAL A 138 10.35 -0.54 15.39
CA VAL A 138 10.44 -1.18 14.06
C VAL A 138 9.91 -2.60 14.08
N GLU A 139 10.25 -3.39 15.11
CA GLU A 139 9.74 -4.75 15.27
C GLU A 139 8.22 -4.79 15.44
N THR A 140 7.69 -3.93 16.33
CA THR A 140 6.25 -3.90 16.65
C THR A 140 5.42 -3.44 15.46
N VAL A 141 5.87 -2.39 14.76
CA VAL A 141 5.23 -1.91 13.53
C VAL A 141 5.21 -3.00 12.47
N SER A 142 6.34 -3.65 12.22
CA SER A 142 6.45 -4.68 11.17
C SER A 142 5.51 -5.86 11.43
N LEU A 143 5.40 -6.26 12.69
CA LEU A 143 4.46 -7.28 13.14
C LEU A 143 3.00 -6.83 12.99
N LEU A 144 2.68 -5.59 13.35
CA LEU A 144 1.34 -5.03 13.17
C LEU A 144 0.93 -4.92 11.70
N ILE A 145 1.79 -4.39 10.82
CA ILE A 145 1.55 -4.31 9.37
C ILE A 145 1.25 -5.70 8.81
N LYS A 146 2.03 -6.70 9.21
CA LYS A 146 1.84 -8.08 8.77
C LYS A 146 0.49 -8.65 9.22
N GLU A 147 0.05 -8.34 10.44
CA GLU A 147 -1.25 -8.82 10.94
C GLU A 147 -2.43 -8.12 10.25
N VAL A 148 -2.35 -6.80 10.07
CA VAL A 148 -3.42 -6.04 9.41
C VAL A 148 -3.40 -6.16 7.89
N LYS A 149 -2.46 -6.91 7.30
CA LYS A 149 -2.32 -7.10 5.84
C LYS A 149 -3.57 -7.67 5.15
N LYS A 150 -4.48 -8.32 5.90
CA LYS A 150 -5.80 -8.74 5.40
C LYS A 150 -6.67 -7.54 4.97
N SER A 151 -6.38 -6.36 5.49
CA SER A 151 -6.96 -5.07 5.09
C SER A 151 -5.85 -4.20 4.48
N PRO A 152 -5.66 -4.22 3.14
CA PRO A 152 -4.57 -3.51 2.48
C PRO A 152 -4.50 -2.03 2.83
N ALA A 153 -5.64 -1.34 2.84
CA ALA A 153 -5.71 0.09 3.17
C ALA A 153 -5.24 0.40 4.61
N ALA A 154 -5.54 -0.49 5.57
CA ALA A 154 -5.07 -0.32 6.95
C ALA A 154 -3.56 -0.57 7.06
N ALA A 155 -3.05 -1.59 6.36
CA ALA A 155 -1.62 -1.88 6.32
C ALA A 155 -0.82 -0.74 5.68
N GLU A 156 -1.29 -0.21 4.56
CA GLU A 156 -0.68 0.95 3.89
C GLU A 156 -0.69 2.18 4.80
N SER A 157 -1.84 2.49 5.42
CA SER A 157 -1.95 3.63 6.33
C SER A 157 -1.00 3.49 7.52
N LEU A 158 -0.86 2.29 8.07
CA LEU A 158 0.06 2.02 9.16
C LEU A 158 1.53 2.18 8.73
N ALA A 159 1.89 1.69 7.53
CA ALA A 159 3.24 1.84 6.98
C ALA A 159 3.61 3.31 6.75
N LEU A 160 2.68 4.09 6.19
CA LEU A 160 2.86 5.54 5.98
C LEU A 160 3.06 6.27 7.30
N TRP A 161 2.18 6.00 8.27
CA TRP A 161 2.27 6.59 9.60
C TRP A 161 3.58 6.19 10.29
N SER A 162 3.95 4.90 10.28
CA SER A 162 5.13 4.44 11.01
C SER A 162 6.43 5.00 10.44
N PHE A 163 6.54 5.09 9.11
CA PHE A 163 7.73 5.63 8.48
C PHE A 163 7.89 7.13 8.79
N ARG A 164 6.77 7.88 8.78
CA ARG A 164 6.76 9.28 9.22
C ARG A 164 7.22 9.43 10.67
N ILE A 165 6.74 8.56 11.57
CA ILE A 165 7.17 8.58 12.97
C ILE A 165 8.66 8.28 13.12
N CYS A 166 9.22 7.36 12.32
CA CYS A 166 10.68 7.14 12.29
C CYS A 166 11.43 8.44 11.97
N ILE A 167 11.05 9.13 10.90
CA ILE A 167 11.68 10.39 10.48
C ILE A 167 11.52 11.47 11.56
N GLU A 168 10.31 11.64 12.10
CA GLU A 168 10.02 12.68 13.12
C GLU A 168 10.80 12.47 14.42
N ASN A 169 11.21 11.23 14.72
CA ASN A 169 11.97 10.90 15.93
C ASN A 169 13.46 10.62 15.66
N ASP A 170 13.95 10.87 14.45
CA ASP A 170 15.35 10.64 14.05
C ASP A 170 15.81 9.19 14.30
N PHE A 171 14.90 8.24 14.05
CA PHE A 171 15.17 6.81 14.12
C PHE A 171 15.82 6.31 12.84
N ASP A 172 16.63 5.24 12.91
CA ASP A 172 17.10 4.53 11.72
C ASP A 172 15.90 4.00 10.93
N ASP A 173 15.70 4.55 9.74
CA ASP A 173 14.59 4.24 8.86
C ASP A 173 14.95 3.16 7.84
N GLU A 174 16.23 2.78 7.70
CA GLU A 174 16.70 1.75 6.77
C GLU A 174 16.03 0.39 7.05
N THR A 175 16.06 -0.04 8.31
CA THR A 175 15.46 -1.32 8.73
C THR A 175 13.95 -1.33 8.49
N LEU A 176 13.26 -0.21 8.74
CA LEU A 176 11.83 -0.10 8.49
C LEU A 176 11.51 -0.05 6.98
N ALA A 177 12.32 0.64 6.18
CA ALA A 177 12.19 0.70 4.73
C ALA A 177 12.29 -0.71 4.12
N ASP A 178 13.28 -1.49 4.53
CA ASP A 178 13.46 -2.87 4.10
C ASP A 178 12.25 -3.75 4.45
N ASN A 179 11.71 -3.58 5.66
CA ASN A 179 10.52 -4.31 6.09
C ASN A 179 9.29 -3.92 5.26
N ILE A 180 9.09 -2.63 4.97
CA ILE A 180 8.00 -2.15 4.11
C ILE A 180 8.15 -2.72 2.69
N ILE A 181 9.35 -2.67 2.10
CA ILE A 181 9.65 -3.23 0.78
C ILE A 181 9.40 -4.75 0.75
N MET A 182 9.82 -5.48 1.79
CA MET A 182 9.58 -6.91 1.90
C MET A 182 8.08 -7.23 2.01
N LEU A 183 7.33 -6.44 2.77
CA LEU A 183 5.91 -6.70 3.04
C LEU A 183 5.00 -6.34 1.86
N PHE A 184 5.24 -5.22 1.18
CA PHE A 184 4.39 -4.73 0.08
C PHE A 184 4.95 -5.07 -1.32
N GLY A 185 6.21 -5.49 -1.40
CA GLY A 185 6.95 -5.65 -2.64
C GLY A 185 7.65 -4.35 -3.04
N GLN A 186 8.73 -4.47 -3.82
CA GLN A 186 9.63 -3.35 -4.14
C GLN A 186 8.94 -2.12 -4.71
N ALA A 187 8.10 -2.27 -5.73
CA ALA A 187 7.39 -1.15 -6.33
C ALA A 187 6.49 -0.42 -5.33
N GLU A 188 5.69 -1.16 -4.57
CA GLU A 188 4.68 -0.58 -3.71
C GLU A 188 5.27 -0.08 -2.39
N GLY A 189 6.23 -0.79 -1.82
CA GLY A 189 6.98 -0.34 -0.65
C GLY A 189 7.72 0.97 -0.91
N LEU A 190 8.41 1.09 -2.06
CA LEU A 190 9.06 2.35 -2.45
C LEU A 190 8.04 3.48 -2.64
N ARG A 191 6.85 3.20 -3.19
CA ARG A 191 5.78 4.22 -3.32
C ARG A 191 5.34 4.72 -1.93
N LEU A 192 5.11 3.82 -0.98
CA LEU A 192 4.70 4.17 0.38
C LEU A 192 5.78 4.97 1.10
N ILE A 193 7.05 4.56 1.00
CA ILE A 193 8.18 5.30 1.56
C ILE A 193 8.25 6.71 0.94
N GLY A 194 8.16 6.81 -0.38
CA GLY A 194 8.16 8.10 -1.08
C GLY A 194 7.02 9.02 -0.64
N LEU A 195 5.82 8.48 -0.42
CA LEU A 195 4.68 9.24 0.12
C LEU A 195 4.92 9.77 1.53
N SER A 196 5.60 9.00 2.38
CA SER A 196 5.95 9.42 3.75
C SER A 196 6.97 10.55 3.78
N LEU A 197 7.84 10.61 2.77
CA LEU A 197 8.96 11.57 2.67
C LEU A 197 8.59 12.89 1.97
N LEU A 198 7.42 12.97 1.30
CA LEU A 198 7.04 14.11 0.45
C LEU A 198 7.21 15.49 1.09
N GLU A 199 6.93 15.60 2.40
CA GLU A 199 6.92 16.87 3.12
C GLU A 199 8.26 17.17 3.81
N THR A 200 9.04 16.13 4.13
CA THR A 200 10.26 16.24 4.95
C THR A 200 11.53 16.15 4.12
N GLU A 201 11.56 15.25 3.12
CA GLU A 201 12.72 14.94 2.29
C GLU A 201 12.29 14.69 0.82
N PRO A 202 11.94 15.76 0.08
CA PRO A 202 11.45 15.63 -1.29
C PRO A 202 12.48 15.00 -2.25
N GLU A 203 13.77 15.13 -1.97
CA GLU A 203 14.88 14.50 -2.71
C GLU A 203 14.84 12.97 -2.59
N SER A 204 14.72 12.47 -1.36
CA SER A 204 14.56 11.04 -1.06
C SER A 204 13.25 10.50 -1.66
N ALA A 205 12.16 11.28 -1.54
CA ALA A 205 10.87 10.94 -2.15
C ALA A 205 10.98 10.79 -3.67
N LEU A 206 11.70 11.70 -4.35
CA LEU A 206 11.94 11.66 -5.80
C LEU A 206 12.61 10.35 -6.22
N ILE A 207 13.64 9.91 -5.49
CA ILE A 207 14.32 8.64 -5.74
C ILE A 207 13.33 7.47 -5.59
N CYS A 208 12.57 7.44 -4.50
CA CYS A 208 11.60 6.39 -4.21
C CYS A 208 10.51 6.29 -5.28
N PHE A 209 9.90 7.40 -5.70
CA PHE A 209 8.88 7.42 -6.76
C PHE A 209 9.47 6.98 -8.11
N THR A 210 10.67 7.44 -8.45
CA THR A 210 11.32 7.08 -9.72
C THR A 210 11.63 5.58 -9.77
N ARG A 211 12.22 5.02 -8.70
CA ARG A 211 12.50 3.57 -8.60
C ARG A 211 11.23 2.74 -8.58
N SER A 212 10.19 3.21 -7.87
CA SER A 212 8.87 2.56 -7.86
C SER A 212 8.30 2.47 -9.27
N LEU A 213 8.31 3.57 -10.03
CA LEU A 213 7.80 3.62 -11.40
C LEU A 213 8.57 2.69 -12.34
N ILE A 214 9.91 2.73 -12.31
CA ILE A 214 10.77 1.82 -13.07
C ILE A 214 10.39 0.37 -12.77
N LYS A 215 10.25 0.01 -11.48
CA LYS A 215 9.89 -1.35 -11.08
C LYS A 215 8.52 -1.78 -11.61
N LYS A 216 7.50 -0.92 -11.56
CA LYS A 216 6.16 -1.20 -12.11
C LYS A 216 6.19 -1.40 -13.63
N LEU A 217 7.03 -0.64 -14.35
CA LEU A 217 7.23 -0.81 -15.79
C LEU A 217 7.93 -2.14 -16.13
N VAL A 218 8.99 -2.50 -15.39
CA VAL A 218 9.69 -3.78 -15.56
C VAL A 218 8.78 -4.97 -15.29
N ASP A 219 7.98 -4.90 -14.21
CA ASP A 219 7.05 -5.96 -13.81
C ASP A 219 5.79 -6.03 -14.69
N ARG A 220 5.61 -5.06 -15.60
CA ARG A 220 4.50 -4.97 -16.54
C ARG A 220 3.12 -4.84 -15.89
N THR A 221 3.04 -4.15 -14.76
CA THR A 221 1.81 -4.03 -13.94
C THR A 221 1.14 -2.66 -14.01
N LEU A 222 1.65 -1.74 -14.84
CA LEU A 222 1.26 -0.34 -14.85
C LEU A 222 0.32 0.00 -16.02
N SER A 223 -0.74 0.78 -15.74
CA SER A 223 -1.56 1.40 -16.78
C SER A 223 -0.88 2.65 -17.35
N LYS A 224 -1.40 3.16 -18.47
CA LYS A 224 -0.88 4.39 -19.06
C LYS A 224 -1.17 5.59 -18.15
N GLU A 225 -2.38 5.65 -17.62
CA GLU A 225 -2.87 6.70 -16.75
C GLU A 225 -2.07 6.76 -15.44
N ASP A 226 -1.75 5.59 -14.85
CA ASP A 226 -0.91 5.53 -13.65
C ASP A 226 0.53 5.98 -13.92
N ALA A 227 1.06 5.69 -15.11
CA ALA A 227 2.38 6.15 -15.53
C ALA A 227 2.43 7.68 -15.72
N GLU A 228 1.39 8.27 -16.32
CA GLU A 228 1.25 9.73 -16.45
C GLU A 228 1.20 10.39 -15.06
N ALA A 229 0.34 9.90 -14.16
CA ALA A 229 0.24 10.43 -12.81
C ALA A 229 1.57 10.32 -12.02
N ALA A 230 2.29 9.20 -12.16
CA ALA A 230 3.59 9.02 -11.54
C ALA A 230 4.64 10.00 -12.10
N LEU A 231 4.64 10.24 -13.42
CA LEU A 231 5.53 11.23 -14.05
C LEU A 231 5.21 12.66 -13.61
N GLU A 232 3.93 13.01 -13.42
CA GLU A 232 3.53 14.31 -12.87
C GLU A 232 4.07 14.53 -11.44
N ILE A 233 3.99 13.50 -10.58
CA ILE A 233 4.57 13.53 -9.23
C ILE A 233 6.09 13.74 -9.30
N ILE A 234 6.79 12.96 -10.12
CA ILE A 234 8.25 13.06 -10.31
C ILE A 234 8.63 14.46 -10.82
N GLY A 235 7.92 15.00 -11.81
CA GLY A 235 8.17 16.33 -12.35
C GLY A 235 7.95 17.45 -11.32
N THR A 236 6.93 17.29 -10.47
CA THR A 236 6.66 18.21 -9.36
C THR A 236 7.79 18.16 -8.32
N LEU A 237 8.27 16.96 -7.97
CA LEU A 237 9.38 16.79 -7.03
C LEU A 237 10.70 17.36 -7.55
N ILE A 238 11.04 17.12 -8.83
CA ILE A 238 12.22 17.73 -9.47
C ILE A 238 12.14 19.26 -9.38
N SER A 239 10.95 19.84 -9.57
CA SER A 239 10.74 21.29 -9.51
C SER A 239 10.83 21.85 -8.09
N ALA A 240 10.66 21.00 -7.07
CA ALA A 240 10.79 21.36 -5.66
C ALA A 240 12.25 21.31 -5.17
N CYS A 241 13.09 20.46 -5.78
CA CYS A 241 14.52 20.36 -5.46
C CYS A 241 15.30 21.62 -5.85
N HIS A 242 16.38 21.91 -5.11
CA HIS A 242 17.30 22.98 -5.48
C HIS A 242 18.06 22.60 -6.77
N PRO A 243 18.30 23.51 -7.74
CA PRO A 243 18.98 23.17 -9.00
C PRO A 243 20.39 22.58 -8.84
N ASP A 244 21.08 22.95 -7.76
CA ASP A 244 22.42 22.47 -7.42
C ASP A 244 22.42 21.24 -6.49
N ASP A 245 21.25 20.63 -6.25
CA ASP A 245 21.15 19.47 -5.38
C ASP A 245 21.83 18.25 -6.02
N PRO A 246 22.76 17.57 -5.30
CA PRO A 246 23.41 16.36 -5.82
C PRO A 246 22.41 15.28 -6.26
N VAL A 247 21.20 15.23 -5.68
CA VAL A 247 20.17 14.27 -6.08
C VAL A 247 19.80 14.40 -7.55
N LEU A 248 19.84 15.61 -8.12
CA LEU A 248 19.49 15.85 -9.52
C LEU A 248 20.55 15.30 -10.49
N ILE A 249 21.78 15.09 -10.01
CA ILE A 249 22.83 14.41 -10.76
C ILE A 249 22.51 12.91 -10.75
N ASP A 250 22.25 12.34 -9.57
CA ASP A 250 21.99 10.90 -9.40
C ASP A 250 20.69 10.46 -10.10
N ILE A 251 19.66 11.32 -10.09
CA ILE A 251 18.39 11.03 -10.77
C ILE A 251 18.56 10.97 -12.29
N SER A 252 19.60 11.58 -12.87
CA SER A 252 19.80 11.59 -14.32
C SER A 252 20.04 10.19 -14.89
N GLU A 253 20.73 9.31 -14.15
CA GLU A 253 20.90 7.91 -14.54
C GLU A 253 19.57 7.16 -14.45
N MET A 254 18.82 7.36 -13.36
CA MET A 254 17.51 6.74 -13.15
C MET A 254 16.49 7.17 -14.21
N LEU A 255 16.48 8.45 -14.60
CA LEU A 255 15.63 8.96 -15.68
C LEU A 255 15.98 8.31 -17.03
N THR A 256 17.26 7.97 -17.27
CA THR A 256 17.66 7.28 -18.52
C THR A 256 17.10 5.85 -18.56
N MET A 257 17.11 5.17 -17.42
CA MET A 257 16.47 3.87 -17.28
C MET A 257 14.95 3.98 -17.44
N LEU A 258 14.33 4.97 -16.81
CA LEU A 258 12.89 5.23 -16.90
C LEU A 258 12.45 5.51 -18.34
N GLU A 259 13.17 6.35 -19.08
CA GLU A 259 12.92 6.63 -20.50
C GLU A 259 12.94 5.33 -21.33
N SER A 260 13.98 4.52 -21.12
CA SER A 260 14.17 3.26 -21.85
C SER A 260 13.02 2.28 -21.59
N GLU A 261 12.61 2.15 -20.33
CA GLU A 261 11.50 1.26 -19.95
C GLU A 261 10.15 1.79 -20.43
N LEU A 262 9.90 3.10 -20.41
CA LEU A 262 8.68 3.69 -20.95
C LEU A 262 8.53 3.45 -22.46
N ILE A 263 9.61 3.67 -23.22
CA ILE A 263 9.64 3.41 -24.67
C ILE A 263 9.33 1.94 -24.95
N LEU A 264 10.00 1.03 -24.22
CA LEU A 264 9.82 -0.41 -24.39
C LEU A 264 8.41 -0.87 -23.96
N PHE A 265 7.87 -0.31 -22.88
CA PHE A 265 6.57 -0.71 -22.32
C PHE A 265 5.40 -0.24 -23.16
N PHE A 266 5.40 1.03 -23.57
CA PHE A 266 4.29 1.63 -24.31
C PHE A 266 4.51 1.68 -25.84
N ASN A 267 5.62 1.12 -26.34
CA ASN A 267 6.03 1.20 -27.76
C ASN A 267 6.09 2.65 -28.28
N LEU A 268 6.67 3.54 -27.48
CA LEU A 268 6.74 4.97 -27.81
C LEU A 268 7.77 5.23 -28.92
N GLY A 269 7.60 6.37 -29.60
CA GLY A 269 8.60 6.87 -30.55
C GLY A 269 9.91 7.29 -29.87
N LYS A 270 10.82 7.87 -30.67
CA LYS A 270 12.09 8.38 -30.16
C LYS A 270 11.85 9.57 -29.21
N MET A 271 12.38 9.49 -28.00
CA MET A 271 12.31 10.57 -27.01
C MET A 271 13.12 11.79 -27.45
N PRO A 272 12.56 13.02 -27.38
CA PRO A 272 13.33 14.25 -27.58
C PRO A 272 14.50 14.33 -26.59
N ARG A 273 15.67 14.78 -27.06
CA ARG A 273 16.84 14.94 -26.18
C ARG A 273 16.68 16.20 -25.33
N ARG A 274 16.67 16.02 -24.01
CA ARG A 274 16.69 17.09 -23.01
C ARG A 274 17.81 16.79 -22.02
N ASN A 275 18.56 17.81 -21.62
CA ASN A 275 19.71 17.65 -20.74
C ASN A 275 19.34 17.84 -19.26
N ASP A 276 18.28 18.61 -18.97
CA ASP A 276 17.80 18.87 -17.63
C ASP A 276 16.74 17.84 -17.20
N PRO A 277 16.72 17.38 -15.93
CA PRO A 277 15.77 16.39 -15.43
C PRO A 277 14.29 16.75 -15.65
N ALA A 278 13.92 18.02 -15.42
CA ALA A 278 12.54 18.49 -15.57
C ALA A 278 12.05 18.40 -17.02
N GLY A 279 12.87 18.88 -17.96
CA GLY A 279 12.60 18.81 -19.39
C GLY A 279 12.49 17.37 -19.89
N ARG A 280 13.28 16.44 -19.34
CA ARG A 280 13.19 15.00 -19.65
C ARG A 280 11.85 14.41 -19.22
N VAL A 281 11.42 14.66 -17.98
CA VAL A 281 10.13 14.18 -17.47
C VAL A 281 8.95 14.81 -18.24
N SER A 282 9.02 16.10 -18.58
CA SER A 282 8.02 16.74 -19.43
C SER A 282 7.94 16.09 -20.81
N ALA A 283 9.07 15.75 -21.43
CA ALA A 283 9.09 15.06 -22.72
C ALA A 283 8.51 13.64 -22.63
N MET A 284 8.78 12.92 -21.53
CA MET A 284 8.16 11.62 -21.24
C MET A 284 6.63 11.74 -21.16
N LEU A 285 6.14 12.73 -20.42
CA LEU A 285 4.70 12.97 -20.25
C LEU A 285 4.03 13.35 -21.59
N ASP A 286 4.62 14.26 -22.36
CA ASP A 286 4.07 14.67 -23.66
C ASP A 286 3.99 13.52 -24.67
N LEU A 287 5.01 12.65 -24.68
CA LEU A 287 5.03 11.49 -25.57
C LEU A 287 4.00 10.44 -25.11
N LEU A 288 3.91 10.21 -23.81
CA LEU A 288 2.94 9.28 -23.24
C LEU A 288 1.52 9.77 -23.54
N SER A 289 1.19 11.03 -23.25
CA SER A 289 -0.13 11.61 -23.50
C SER A 289 -0.45 11.85 -24.99
N GLY A 290 0.50 11.61 -25.91
CA GLY A 290 0.31 11.80 -27.35
C GLY A 290 0.23 13.27 -27.79
N ARG A 291 0.67 14.21 -26.94
CA ARG A 291 0.70 15.66 -27.24
C ARG A 291 1.86 16.05 -28.16
N SER A 292 2.89 15.21 -28.24
CA SER A 292 4.15 15.47 -28.96
C SER A 292 4.04 15.40 -30.50
N ALA A 293 3.02 14.74 -31.05
CA ALA A 293 2.95 14.46 -32.50
C ALA A 293 2.81 15.70 -33.40
N ASP A 294 2.31 16.82 -32.87
CA ASP A 294 2.05 18.03 -33.68
C ASP A 294 3.19 19.06 -33.62
N ALA A 295 4.14 18.96 -32.67
CA ALA A 295 5.18 19.98 -32.47
C ALA A 295 6.56 19.59 -33.05
N ALA A 296 6.86 18.29 -33.21
CA ALA A 296 8.17 17.83 -33.68
C ALA A 296 8.39 18.00 -35.20
N ALA A 297 7.39 18.47 -35.95
CA ALA A 297 7.51 18.69 -37.39
C ALA A 297 8.19 20.04 -37.77
N GLU A 298 8.48 20.93 -36.81
CA GLU A 298 8.98 22.28 -37.12
C GLU A 298 10.46 22.54 -36.77
N ASP A 299 11.17 21.62 -36.09
CA ASP A 299 12.51 21.91 -35.53
C ASP A 299 13.67 21.04 -36.09
N GLU A 300 13.44 20.22 -37.13
CA GLU A 300 14.53 19.69 -37.96
C GLU A 300 15.00 20.79 -38.94
N VAL A 301 15.59 21.86 -38.40
CA VAL A 301 16.45 22.75 -39.19
C VAL A 301 17.83 22.10 -39.21
N ASP A 302 18.15 21.50 -40.35
CA ASP A 302 19.49 21.02 -40.72
C ASP A 302 20.54 22.11 -40.43
N VAL A 303 21.25 21.99 -39.32
CA VAL A 303 22.51 22.70 -39.11
C VAL A 303 23.57 21.98 -39.95
N GLU A 304 23.65 22.34 -41.23
CA GLU A 304 24.80 22.03 -42.09
C GLU A 304 26.06 22.61 -41.42
N TYR A 305 26.84 21.74 -40.77
CA TYR A 305 28.17 22.09 -40.26
C TYR A 305 29.12 22.25 -41.45
N GLU A 306 29.38 23.50 -41.83
CA GLU A 306 30.53 23.87 -42.64
C GLU A 306 31.82 23.39 -41.97
N SER A 307 32.59 22.63 -42.74
CA SER A 307 33.85 22.02 -42.34
C SER A 307 34.98 23.05 -42.45
N ALA A 308 35.40 23.60 -41.30
CA ALA A 308 36.66 24.34 -41.19
C ALA A 308 37.72 23.48 -40.50
N SER A 309 38.66 23.01 -41.31
CA SER A 309 39.90 22.37 -40.88
C SER A 309 40.87 23.40 -40.31
N GLU A 310 41.36 23.22 -39.08
CA GLU A 310 42.60 23.88 -38.66
C GLU A 310 43.43 23.07 -37.64
N THR A 311 44.51 22.54 -38.19
CA THR A 311 45.89 22.37 -37.71
C THR A 311 46.23 22.36 -36.20
N THR A 312 46.76 21.20 -35.82
CA THR A 312 47.64 20.80 -34.71
C THR A 312 48.64 21.83 -34.17
N THR A 313 48.73 21.96 -32.84
CA THR A 313 50.02 22.11 -32.13
C THR A 313 50.02 21.35 -30.81
N VAL A 314 50.96 20.40 -30.72
CA VAL A 314 51.28 19.55 -29.58
C VAL A 314 52.15 20.33 -28.59
N THR A 315 51.77 20.35 -27.31
CA THR A 315 52.71 20.71 -26.23
C THR A 315 52.55 19.77 -25.04
N LYS A 316 53.70 19.24 -24.60
CA LYS A 316 53.92 18.17 -23.62
C LYS A 316 53.41 18.48 -22.21
N GLU A 317 52.91 17.43 -21.57
CA GLU A 317 52.66 17.26 -20.13
C GLU A 317 53.90 17.49 -19.25
N PRO A 318 53.66 17.71 -17.94
CA PRO A 318 54.35 16.90 -16.94
C PRO A 318 53.37 16.12 -16.06
N SER A 319 53.69 14.83 -15.94
CA SER A 319 53.09 13.79 -15.10
C SER A 319 53.06 14.14 -13.61
N VAL A 320 51.90 14.01 -12.97
CA VAL A 320 51.77 13.94 -11.51
C VAL A 320 51.17 12.57 -11.14
N SER A 321 51.95 11.82 -10.38
CA SER A 321 51.58 10.52 -9.80
C SER A 321 50.70 10.70 -8.56
N ILE A 322 49.54 10.05 -8.53
CA ILE A 322 48.67 9.94 -7.34
C ILE A 322 48.40 8.44 -7.08
N PRO A 323 48.41 7.99 -5.81
CA PRO A 323 48.50 6.58 -5.45
C PRO A 323 47.18 5.83 -5.61
N LYS A 324 47.31 4.52 -5.83
CA LYS A 324 46.24 3.53 -5.89
C LYS A 324 45.51 3.45 -4.54
N GLY A 325 44.25 3.89 -4.53
CA GLY A 325 43.26 3.59 -3.50
C GLY A 325 42.31 2.50 -3.99
N GLU A 326 41.94 1.61 -3.08
CA GLU A 326 41.24 0.35 -3.30
C GLU A 326 39.82 0.53 -3.85
N ALA A 327 39.44 -0.38 -4.76
CA ALA A 327 38.08 -0.49 -5.28
C ALA A 327 37.20 -1.22 -4.26
N VAL A 328 36.21 -0.52 -3.72
CA VAL A 328 35.08 -1.14 -3.01
C VAL A 328 33.97 -1.37 -4.05
N GLN A 329 33.65 -2.64 -4.28
CA GLN A 329 32.46 -3.04 -5.03
C GLN A 329 31.24 -2.78 -4.15
N LEU A 330 30.37 -1.86 -4.59
CA LEU A 330 29.00 -1.77 -4.09
C LEU A 330 28.15 -2.72 -4.94
N GLU A 331 27.77 -3.85 -4.37
CA GLU A 331 26.70 -4.70 -4.89
C GLU A 331 25.37 -4.02 -4.53
N LEU A 332 24.58 -3.75 -5.56
CA LEU A 332 23.19 -3.29 -5.47
C LEU A 332 22.32 -4.38 -4.84
N PHE A 333 21.61 -4.03 -3.77
CA PHE A 333 20.34 -4.65 -3.37
C PHE A 333 19.28 -3.56 -3.33
#